data_AF-A0A7X8G8U4-F1
#
_entry.id   AF-A0A7X8G8U4-F1
#
_cell.length_a   1.000
_cell.length_b   1.000
_cell.length_c   1.000
_cell.angle_alpha   90.00
_cell.angle_beta   90.00
_cell.angle_gamma   90.00
#
_symmetry.space_group_name_H-M   'P 1'
#
loop_
_entity.id
_entity.type
_entity.pdbx_description
1 polymer ?
#
loop_
_entity_poly.entity_id
_entity_poly.type
_entity_poly.pdbx_seq_one_letter_code
_entity_poly.pdbx_strand_id
1 'polypeptide(L)'
;ELYEAAAIDGAGRFKKMWHITLPGLRPTIITLLILSLGRILGSEFDRPYALSNNLVKNVSSVIATFVYSHGIKGLQFSLTTAVGLFQSVVCVIFLFVANALAKRFGERGVW
;
A
#
# COMPACT_ATOMS: atom_id res chain seq x y z
N GLU A 1 -15.16 -21.74 20.74
CA GLU A 1 -15.83 -20.51 21.27
C GLU A 1 -16.59 -19.69 20.21
N LEU A 2 -16.14 -18.49 19.76
CA LEU A 2 -16.97 -17.55 18.96
C LEU A 2 -17.54 -18.13 17.65
N TYR A 3 -16.75 -18.94 16.94
CA TYR A 3 -17.15 -19.57 15.67
C TYR A 3 -18.16 -20.71 15.83
N GLU A 4 -18.08 -21.40 16.98
CA GLU A 4 -18.95 -22.52 17.38
C GLU A 4 -20.25 -21.98 17.97
N ALA A 5 -20.19 -20.95 18.83
CA ALA A 5 -21.36 -20.22 19.31
C ALA A 5 -22.17 -19.65 18.12
N ALA A 6 -21.50 -19.02 17.15
CA ALA A 6 -22.17 -18.57 15.94
C ALA A 6 -22.67 -19.71 15.03
N ALA A 7 -22.13 -20.93 15.16
CA ALA A 7 -22.69 -22.11 14.48
C ALA A 7 -24.00 -22.54 15.12
N ILE A 8 -24.05 -22.52 16.45
CA ILE A 8 -25.21 -22.85 17.27
C ILE A 8 -26.34 -21.83 17.02
N ASP A 9 -26.01 -20.55 16.85
CA ASP A 9 -26.95 -19.47 16.46
C ASP A 9 -27.33 -19.47 14.95
N GLY A 10 -26.94 -20.49 14.18
CA GLY A 10 -27.33 -20.63 12.78
C GLY A 10 -26.66 -19.65 11.80
N ALA A 11 -25.55 -19.00 12.18
CA ALA A 11 -24.82 -18.12 11.28
C ALA A 11 -24.12 -18.93 10.16
N GLY A 12 -24.51 -18.70 8.91
CA GLY A 12 -23.85 -19.28 7.73
C GLY A 12 -22.39 -18.80 7.54
N ARG A 13 -21.62 -19.48 6.68
CA ARG A 13 -20.17 -19.23 6.48
C ARG A 13 -19.83 -17.76 6.21
N PHE A 14 -20.61 -17.09 5.36
CA PHE A 14 -20.43 -15.66 5.05
C PHE A 14 -20.66 -14.74 6.26
N LYS A 15 -21.65 -15.06 7.10
CA LYS A 15 -21.99 -14.25 8.27
C LYS A 15 -20.89 -14.33 9.34
N LYS A 16 -20.32 -15.52 9.54
CA LYS A 16 -19.14 -15.71 10.41
C LYS A 16 -17.89 -15.00 9.87
N MET A 17 -17.69 -15.03 8.56
CA MET A 17 -16.55 -14.34 7.93
C MET A 17 -16.61 -12.83 8.17
N TRP A 18 -17.77 -12.22 7.95
CA TRP A 18 -17.94 -10.76 8.06
C TRP A 18 -17.96 -10.24 9.51
N HIS A 19 -18.54 -11.01 10.44
CA HIS A 19 -18.75 -10.55 11.83
C HIS A 19 -17.74 -11.11 12.84
N ILE A 20 -16.99 -12.16 12.49
CA ILE A 20 -16.04 -12.79 13.41
C ILE A 20 -14.62 -12.72 12.84
N THR A 21 -14.38 -13.24 11.64
CA THR A 21 -13.02 -13.28 11.06
C THR A 21 -12.50 -11.91 10.65
N LEU A 22 -13.28 -11.16 9.87
CA LEU A 22 -12.89 -9.83 9.41
C LEU A 22 -12.58 -8.92 10.60
N PRO A 23 -13.45 -8.78 11.62
CA PRO A 23 -13.17 -7.96 12.79
C PRO A 23 -12.02 -8.48 13.65
N GLY A 24 -11.85 -9.79 13.77
CA GLY A 24 -10.75 -10.38 14.55
C GLY A 24 -9.36 -10.24 13.89
N LEU A 25 -9.29 -10.14 12.56
CA LEU A 25 -8.05 -9.98 11.80
C LEU A 25 -7.74 -8.54 11.38
N ARG A 26 -8.63 -7.59 11.66
CA ARG A 26 -8.43 -6.16 11.37
C ARG A 26 -7.04 -5.62 11.77
N PRO A 27 -6.42 -5.95 12.93
CA PRO A 27 -5.17 -5.30 13.32
C PRO A 27 -4.00 -5.82 12.49
N THR A 28 -4.05 -7.10 12.14
CA THR A 28 -3.08 -7.73 11.24
C THR A 28 -3.26 -7.22 9.81
N ILE A 29 -4.48 -7.06 9.32
CA ILE A 29 -4.73 -6.51 7.98
C ILE A 29 -4.18 -5.08 7.87
N ILE A 30 -4.38 -4.26 8.90
CA ILE A 30 -3.94 -2.87 8.88
C ILE A 30 -2.42 -2.75 8.94
N THR A 31 -1.76 -3.53 9.81
CA THR A 31 -0.29 -3.55 9.87
C THR A 31 0.31 -4.02 8.55
N LEU A 32 -0.25 -5.08 7.95
CA LEU A 32 0.14 -5.54 6.62
C LEU A 32 -0.13 -4.49 5.54
N LEU A 33 -1.23 -3.73 5.64
CA LEU A 33 -1.57 -2.67 4.69
C LEU A 33 -0.59 -1.51 4.77
N ILE A 34 -0.15 -1.10 5.97
CA ILE A 34 0.89 -0.08 6.14
C ILE A 34 2.22 -0.54 5.52
N LEU A 35 2.63 -1.78 5.80
CA LEU A 35 3.84 -2.37 5.22
C LEU A 35 3.74 -2.51 3.69
N SER A 36 2.56 -2.87 3.19
CA SER A 36 2.29 -3.03 1.75
C SER A 36 2.25 -1.67 1.04
N LEU A 37 1.69 -0.62 1.63
CA LEU A 37 1.72 0.74 1.10
C LEU A 37 3.15 1.24 0.91
N GLY A 38 4.04 0.95 1.87
CA GLY A 38 5.46 1.26 1.72
C GLY A 38 6.09 0.60 0.49
N ARG A 39 5.69 -0.64 0.17
CA ARG A 39 6.15 -1.37 -1.02
C ARG A 39 5.53 -0.87 -2.33
N ILE A 40 4.24 -0.55 -2.34
CA ILE A 40 3.54 -0.07 -3.55
C ILE A 40 4.05 1.33 -3.94
N LEU A 41 4.22 2.21 -2.94
CA LEU A 41 4.70 3.56 -3.17
C LEU A 41 6.20 3.57 -3.49
N GLY A 42 6.98 2.63 -2.97
CA GLY A 42 8.30 2.28 -3.49
C GLY A 42 8.21 1.55 -4.83
N SER A 43 7.60 2.18 -5.83
CA SER A 43 7.33 1.66 -7.17
C SER A 43 8.44 0.73 -7.68
N GLU A 44 8.08 -0.50 -8.06
CA GLU A 44 9.02 -1.46 -8.66
C GLU A 44 9.65 -0.84 -9.91
N PHE A 45 10.96 -0.55 -9.88
CA PHE A 45 11.69 -0.05 -11.05
C PHE A 45 11.89 -1.17 -12.08
N ASP A 46 12.20 -2.37 -11.59
CA ASP A 46 12.71 -3.47 -12.41
C ASP A 46 11.68 -3.98 -13.43
N ARG A 47 10.44 -4.21 -13.00
CA ARG A 47 9.39 -4.75 -13.88
C ARG A 47 8.99 -3.82 -15.02
N PRO A 48 8.60 -2.55 -14.76
CA PRO A 48 8.24 -1.61 -15.81
C PRO A 48 9.42 -1.29 -16.71
N TYR A 49 10.64 -1.21 -16.18
CA TYR A 49 11.84 -0.98 -16.98
C TYR A 49 12.17 -2.17 -17.90
N ALA A 50 12.13 -3.40 -17.38
CA ALA A 50 12.43 -4.61 -18.15
C ALA A 50 11.42 -4.88 -19.29
N LEU A 51 10.15 -4.55 -19.06
CA LEU A 51 9.08 -4.69 -20.05
C LEU A 51 8.90 -3.46 -20.94
N SER A 52 9.70 -2.41 -20.73
CA SER A 52 9.59 -1.17 -21.48
C SER A 52 10.15 -1.32 -22.90
N ASN A 53 9.34 -0.95 -23.89
CA ASN A 53 9.73 -0.79 -25.28
C ASN A 53 9.13 0.50 -25.86
N ASN A 54 9.61 0.98 -27.02
CA ASN A 54 9.17 2.25 -27.63
C ASN A 54 7.64 2.35 -27.81
N LEU A 55 6.95 1.23 -28.07
CA LEU A 55 5.49 1.19 -28.21
C LEU A 55 4.72 1.30 -26.88
N VAL A 56 5.31 0.84 -25.77
CA VAL A 56 4.64 0.77 -24.46
C VAL A 56 5.17 1.78 -23.45
N LYS A 57 6.13 2.62 -23.86
CA LYS A 57 6.79 3.63 -23.01
C LYS A 57 5.81 4.55 -22.28
N ASN A 58 4.69 4.89 -22.91
CA ASN A 58 3.66 5.75 -22.31
C ASN A 58 2.95 5.09 -21.12
N VAL A 59 2.89 3.75 -21.09
CA VAL A 59 2.18 2.97 -20.06
C VAL A 59 3.16 2.33 -19.06
N SER A 60 4.40 2.04 -19.50
CA SER A 60 5.47 1.53 -18.65
C SER A 60 6.22 2.62 -17.89
N SER A 61 6.01 3.90 -18.21
CA SER A 61 6.64 5.03 -17.51
C SER A 61 6.03 5.25 -16.14
N VAL A 62 6.62 4.63 -15.12
CA VAL A 62 6.36 4.92 -13.70
C VAL A 62 7.32 5.97 -13.17
N ILE A 63 6.99 6.56 -12.01
CA ILE A 63 7.79 7.59 -11.33
C ILE A 63 9.26 7.15 -11.18
N ALA A 64 9.50 5.90 -10.80
CA ALA A 64 10.86 5.35 -10.65
C ALA A 64 11.64 5.33 -11.99
N THR A 65 11.01 4.94 -13.09
CA THR A 65 11.63 4.91 -14.42
C THR A 65 11.86 6.32 -14.98
N PHE A 66 10.94 7.25 -14.69
CA PHE A 66 11.08 8.65 -15.06
C PHE A 66 12.27 9.32 -14.35
N VAL A 67 12.35 9.14 -13.03
CA VAL A 67 13.47 9.58 -12.17
C VAL A 67 14.80 9.02 -12.66
N TYR A 68 14.85 7.72 -12.98
CA TYR A 68 16.05 7.10 -13.51
C TYR A 68 16.47 7.70 -14.87
N SER A 69 15.53 7.89 -15.79
CA SER A 69 15.85 8.38 -17.13
C SER A 69 16.20 9.87 -17.16
N HIS A 70 15.53 10.73 -16.40
CA HIS A 70 15.80 12.18 -16.41
C HIS A 70 16.90 12.57 -15.42
N GLY A 71 16.98 11.90 -14.27
CA GLY A 71 18.00 12.14 -13.26
C GLY A 71 19.37 11.59 -13.64
N ILE A 72 19.44 10.27 -13.83
CA ILE A 72 20.73 9.59 -14.02
C ILE A 72 21.22 9.73 -15.46
N LYS A 73 20.36 9.53 -16.47
CA LYS A 73 20.78 9.69 -17.88
C LYS A 73 20.80 11.16 -18.34
N GLY A 74 19.92 12.00 -17.79
CA GLY A 74 19.82 13.42 -18.14
C GLY A 74 20.63 14.36 -17.24
N LEU A 75 21.35 13.85 -16.24
CA LEU A 75 22.07 14.62 -15.20
C LEU A 75 21.21 15.62 -14.40
N GLN A 76 19.88 15.50 -14.45
CA GLN A 76 18.95 16.39 -13.72
C GLN A 76 18.69 15.89 -12.30
N PHE A 77 19.74 15.93 -11.45
CA PHE A 77 19.65 15.49 -10.06
C PHE A 77 18.68 16.32 -9.23
N SER A 78 18.61 17.63 -9.46
CA SER A 78 17.70 18.54 -8.72
C SER A 78 16.22 18.15 -8.90
N LEU A 79 15.78 17.94 -10.15
CA LEU A 79 14.41 17.53 -10.47
C LEU A 79 14.08 16.17 -9.84
N THR A 80 15.02 15.24 -9.93
CA THR A 80 14.88 13.88 -9.43
C THR A 80 14.73 13.82 -7.91
N THR A 81 15.56 14.59 -7.20
CA THR A 81 15.47 14.71 -5.75
C THR A 81 14.16 15.36 -5.31
N ALA A 82 13.69 16.39 -6.03
CA ALA A 82 12.41 17.03 -5.73
C ALA A 82 11.22 16.06 -5.88
N VAL A 83 11.22 15.24 -6.93
CA VAL A 83 10.20 14.20 -7.14
C VAL A 83 10.25 13.13 -6.04
N GLY A 84 11.44 12.68 -5.65
CA GLY A 84 11.61 11.74 -4.54
C GLY A 84 11.15 12.30 -3.18
N LEU A 85 11.41 13.58 -2.93
CA LEU A 85 10.93 14.28 -1.73
C LEU A 85 9.39 14.36 -1.72
N PHE A 86 8.79 14.75 -2.85
CA PHE A 86 7.33 14.80 -2.99
C PHE A 86 6.69 13.43 -2.74
N GLN A 87 7.24 12.38 -3.33
CA GLN A 87 6.79 11.01 -3.11
C GLN A 87 6.89 10.61 -1.64
N SER A 88 7.97 10.98 -0.94
CA SER A 88 8.14 10.71 0.49
C SER A 88 7.09 11.41 1.35
N VAL A 89 6.74 12.66 1.03
CA VAL A 89 5.67 13.41 1.72
C VAL A 89 4.32 12.71 1.53
N VAL A 90 4.01 12.28 0.30
CA VAL A 90 2.78 11.52 0.00
C VAL A 90 2.76 10.21 0.81
N CYS A 91 3.87 9.48 0.88
CA CYS A 91 3.96 8.26 1.71
C CYS A 91 3.62 8.52 3.18
N VAL A 92 4.17 9.59 3.75
CA VAL A 92 3.93 9.96 5.15
C VAL A 92 2.45 10.27 5.37
N ILE A 93 1.81 11.04 4.47
CA ILE A 93 0.38 11.33 4.53
C ILE A 93 -0.46 10.04 4.48
N PHE A 94 -0.17 9.15 3.53
CA PHE A 94 -0.86 7.85 3.42
C PHE A 94 -0.70 6.99 4.67
N LEU A 95 0.49 6.98 5.26
CA LEU A 95 0.76 6.27 6.51
C LEU A 95 -0.06 6.83 7.66
N PHE A 96 -0.10 8.16 7.81
CA PHE A 96 -0.93 8.81 8.82
C PHE A 96 -2.42 8.52 8.62
N VAL A 97 -2.94 8.54 7.39
CA VAL A 97 -4.33 8.21 7.08
C VAL A 97 -4.64 6.75 7.40
N ALA A 98 -3.76 5.82 7.01
CA ALA A 98 -3.92 4.39 7.32
C ALA A 98 -3.93 4.15 8.85
N ASN A 99 -3.02 4.80 9.59
CA ASN A 99 -2.95 4.72 11.04
C ASN A 99 -4.17 5.39 11.72
N ALA A 100 -4.68 6.50 11.17
CA ALA A 100 -5.86 7.18 11.69
C ALA A 100 -7.14 6.36 11.47
N LEU A 101 -7.29 5.74 10.30
CA LEU A 101 -8.36 4.78 10.04
C LEU A 101 -8.30 3.62 11.04
N ALA A 102 -7.11 3.07 11.30
CA ALA A 102 -6.91 2.02 12.31
C ALA A 102 -7.47 2.42 13.68
N LYS A 103 -7.06 3.58 14.18
CA LYS A 103 -7.51 4.11 15.48
C LYS A 103 -9.03 4.35 15.50
N ARG A 104 -9.61 4.82 14.39
CA ARG A 104 -11.05 5.10 14.29
C ARG A 104 -11.92 3.84 14.29
N PHE A 105 -11.39 2.70 13.84
CA PHE A 105 -12.09 1.41 13.87
C PHE A 105 -11.92 0.64 15.20
N GLY A 106 -11.35 1.27 16.24
CA GLY A 106 -11.31 0.76 17.60
C GLY A 106 -10.11 -0.14 17.92
N GLU A 107 -9.08 -0.14 17.07
CA GLU A 107 -7.91 -0.96 17.26
C GLU A 107 -6.73 -0.18 17.82
N ARG A 108 -5.87 -0.88 18.57
CA ARG A 108 -4.60 -0.32 19.07
C ARG A 108 -3.76 0.02 17.84
N GLY A 109 -3.67 1.31 17.53
CA GLY A 109 -2.75 1.82 16.53
C GLY A 109 -1.32 1.43 16.87
N VAL A 110 -0.41 1.59 15.92
CA VAL A 110 1.02 1.27 16.08
C VAL A 110 1.70 2.17 17.15
N TRP A 111 0.95 3.14 17.71
CA TRP A 111 1.32 4.03 18.81
C TRP A 111 0.13 4.27 19.74
#